data_AF-A0A382GB11-F1
#
_entry.id   AF-A0A382GB11-F1
#
_cell.length_a   1.000
_cell.length_b   1.000
_cell.length_c   1.000
_cell.angle_alpha   90.00
_cell.angle_beta   90.00
_cell.angle_gamma   90.00
#
_symmetry.space_group_name_H-M   'P 1'
#
loop_
_entity.id
_entity.type
_entity.pdbx_description
1 polymer ?
#
loop_
_entity_poly.entity_id
_entity_poly.type
_entity_poly.pdbx_seq_one_letter_code
_entity_poly.pdbx_strand_id
1 'polypeptide(L)' 'MENMTDKCKYCGKEVKGQQQYKGAEITHAACIHKAMANIRAKVTQFRRGK' A
#
# COMPACT_ATOMS: atom_id res chain seq x y z
N MET A 1 -12.36 -18.22 11.75
CA MET A 1 -12.58 -16.93 11.06
C MET A 1 -11.30 -16.14 11.19
N GLU A 2 -10.55 -16.02 10.10
CA GLU A 2 -9.27 -15.29 10.08
C GLU A 2 -9.54 -13.81 10.25
N ASN A 3 -9.09 -13.24 11.37
CA ASN A 3 -9.14 -11.80 11.62
C ASN A 3 -8.24 -11.10 10.61
N MET A 4 -8.79 -10.70 9.46
CA MET A 4 -8.17 -9.77 8.52
C MET A 4 -8.06 -8.43 9.23
N THR A 5 -7.00 -8.29 10.04
CA THR A 5 -6.68 -7.08 10.78
C THR A 5 -6.71 -5.89 9.84
N ASP A 6 -7.47 -4.86 10.24
CA ASP A 6 -7.53 -3.53 9.63
C ASP A 6 -6.19 -2.79 9.66
N LYS A 7 -5.06 -3.47 9.50
CA LYS A 7 -3.72 -2.93 9.71
C LYS A 7 -3.06 -2.68 8.37
N CYS A 8 -2.48 -1.49 8.22
CA CYS A 8 -1.69 -1.18 7.05
C CYS A 8 -0.46 -2.09 7.01
N LYS A 9 -0.29 -2.80 5.90
CA LYS A 9 0.83 -3.72 5.61
C LYS A 9 2.23 -3.11 5.84
N TYR A 10 2.36 -1.79 5.78
CA TYR A 10 3.65 -1.09 5.85
C TYR A 10 4.00 -0.48 7.20
N CYS A 11 3.02 -0.24 8.06
CA CYS A 11 3.25 0.39 9.37
C CYS A 11 2.55 -0.32 10.52
N GLY A 12 1.73 -1.34 10.25
CA GLY A 12 1.03 -2.15 11.25
C GLY A 12 -0.08 -1.40 12.01
N LYS A 13 -0.27 -0.11 11.75
CA LYS A 13 -1.32 0.71 12.38
C LYS A 13 -2.68 0.41 11.76
N GLU A 14 -3.74 0.62 12.53
CA GLU A 14 -5.11 0.46 12.07
C GLU A 14 -5.49 1.50 11.01
N VAL A 15 -6.19 1.07 9.97
CA VAL A 15 -6.67 1.83 8.82
C VAL A 15 -8.17 2.00 9.00
N LYS A 16 -8.59 3.20 9.42
CA LYS A 16 -10.01 3.53 9.55
C LYS A 16 -10.68 3.53 8.18
N GLY A 17 -11.82 2.84 8.06
CA GLY A 17 -12.65 2.85 6.85
C GLY A 17 -12.51 1.62 5.95
N GLN A 18 -11.80 0.56 6.37
CA GLN A 18 -11.62 -0.63 5.53
C GLN A 18 -12.93 -1.33 5.18
N GLN A 19 -13.94 -1.22 6.04
CA GLN A 19 -15.27 -1.78 5.85
C GLN A 19 -15.99 -1.23 4.60
N GLN A 20 -15.65 -0.03 4.13
CA GLN A 20 -16.22 0.56 2.91
C GLN A 20 -15.55 0.06 1.62
N TYR A 21 -14.36 -0.53 1.72
CA TYR A 21 -13.62 -1.06 0.57
C TYR A 21 -13.33 -2.56 0.76
N LYS A 22 -14.34 -3.32 1.21
CA LYS A 22 -14.25 -4.78 1.33
C LYS A 22 -13.76 -5.39 0.00
N GLY A 23 -12.58 -6.01 0.04
CA GLY A 23 -11.92 -6.64 -1.11
C GLY A 23 -10.70 -5.91 -1.66
N ALA A 24 -10.38 -4.70 -1.17
CA ALA A 24 -9.18 -3.96 -1.56
C ALA A 24 -8.07 -4.04 -0.50
N GLU A 25 -6.81 -4.18 -0.93
CA GLU A 25 -5.64 -3.97 -0.07
C GLU A 25 -5.55 -2.46 0.29
N ILE A 26 -6.02 -2.09 1.48
CA ILE A 26 -5.93 -0.70 1.93
C ILE A 26 -4.61 -0.44 2.65
N THR A 27 -3.98 0.66 2.26
CA THR A 27 -2.78 1.18 2.91
C THR A 27 -3.04 2.63 3.33
N HIS A 28 -2.42 3.09 4.42
CA HIS A 28 -2.53 4.51 4.76
C HIS A 28 -1.99 5.37 3.62
N ALA A 29 -2.60 6.53 3.38
CA ALA A 29 -2.09 7.51 2.44
C ALA A 29 -0.61 7.84 2.70
N ALA A 30 -0.18 7.93 3.97
CA ALA A 30 1.22 8.14 4.32
C ALA A 30 2.15 6.97 3.92
N CYS A 31 1.60 5.75 3.84
CA CYS A 31 2.34 4.54 3.46
C CYS A 31 2.26 4.21 1.97
N ILE A 32 1.41 4.89 1.20
CA ILE A 32 1.25 4.67 -0.25
C ILE A 32 2.58 4.84 -0.99
N HIS A 33 3.45 5.70 -0.47
CA HIS A 33 4.78 5.90 -1.02
C HIS A 33 5.64 4.64 -1.03
N LYS A 34 5.51 3.80 0.00
CA LYS A 34 6.20 2.50 0.10
C LYS A 34 5.57 1.48 -0.85
N ALA A 35 4.24 1.47 -0.98
CA ALA A 35 3.55 0.65 -1.97
C ALA A 35 3.99 0.99 -3.40
N MET A 36 4.07 2.27 -3.71
CA MET A 36 4.49 2.79 -5.01
C MET A 36 6.01 2.80 -5.20
N ALA A 37 6.81 2.39 -4.22
CA ALA A 37 8.27 2.41 -4.32
C ALA A 37 8.76 1.44 -5.42
N ASN A 38 8.14 0.27 -5.54
CA ASN A 38 8.49 -0.71 -6.58
C ASN A 38 8.18 -0.17 -7.99
N ILE A 39 7.02 0.49 -8.15
CA ILE A 39 6.64 1.15 -9.41
C ILE A 39 7.58 2.32 -9.70
N ARG A 40 7.90 3.16 -8.72
CA ARG A 40 8.86 4.27 -8.88
C ARG A 40 10.26 3.79 -9.26
N ALA A 41 10.72 2.67 -8.71
CA ALA A 41 11.98 2.07 -9.10
C ALA A 41 11.96 1.65 -10.58
N LYS A 42 10.89 0.98 -11.02
CA LYS A 42 10.69 0.61 -12.44
C LYS A 42 10.64 1.85 -13.35
N VAL A 43 9.85 2.86 -13.01
CA VAL A 43 9.77 4.13 -13.78
C VAL A 43 11.13 4.84 -13.82
N THR A 44 11.88 4.83 -12.72
CA THR A 44 13.23 5.41 -12.67
C THR A 44 14.22 4.62 -13.53
N GLN A 45 14.09 3.29 -13.59
CA GLN A 45 14.87 2.45 -14.51
C GLN A 45 14.57 2.80 -15.97
N PHE A 46 13.29 2.98 -16.33
CA PHE A 46 12.92 3.46 -17.68
C PHE A 46 13.48 4.86 -17.97
N ARG A 47 13.44 5.78 -17.01
CA ARG A 47 13.92 7.16 -17.19
C ARG A 47 15.45 7.29 -17.24
N ARG A 48 16.19 6.39 -16.60
CA ARG A 48 17.66 6.40 -16.54
C ARG A 48 18.33 5.57 -17.64
N GLY A 49 17.59 4.79 -18.41
CA GLY A 49 18.20 4.01 -19.49
C GLY A 49 17.21 3.27 -20.35
N LYS A 50 16.86 3.87 -21.49
CA LYS A 50 17.52 3.50 -22.73
C LYS A 50 17.59 4.71 -23.66
#